data_AF-A0E6G1-F1
#
_entry.id   AF-A0E6G1-F1
#
_cell.length_a   1.000
_cell.length_b   1.000
_cell.length_c   1.000
_cell.angle_alpha   90.00
_cell.angle_beta   90.00
_cell.angle_gamma   90.00
#
_symmetry.space_group_name_H-M   'P 1'
#
loop_
_entity.id
_entity.type
_entity.pdbx_description
1 polymer ?
#
loop_
_entity_poly.entity_id
_entity_poly.type
_entity_poly.pdbx_seq_one_letter_code
_entity_poly.pdbx_strand_id
1 'polypeptide(L)'
;MSNNEGINECDQQHPIDYYKESIRLYYYNIVLHQHVEQVTQERNEIKQKLLKFQALEDQESELSMEDKRKRNRRSAIEIPRSHVCQIKNCNKSYGSEGSLMQHMKIKHGITQHLDKIGQISDQFKSNE
;
A
#
# COMPACT_ATOMS: atom_id res chain seq x y z
N MET A 1 -24.43 71.32 -18.67
CA MET A 1 -25.42 71.63 -17.62
C MET A 1 -26.03 70.31 -17.21
N SER A 2 -25.67 69.89 -15.99
CA SER A 2 -26.04 68.65 -15.35
C SER A 2 -27.55 68.49 -15.25
N ASN A 3 -28.05 67.25 -15.32
CA ASN A 3 -29.13 66.79 -14.46
C ASN A 3 -28.94 65.29 -14.22
N ASN A 4 -28.49 65.02 -13.00
CA ASN A 4 -28.20 63.74 -12.40
C ASN A 4 -29.50 63.30 -11.71
N GLU A 5 -30.32 62.46 -12.36
CA GLU A 5 -31.48 61.86 -11.70
C GLU A 5 -31.00 60.69 -10.83
N GLY A 6 -30.57 61.05 -9.62
CA GLY A 6 -30.30 60.09 -8.56
C GLY A 6 -31.58 59.33 -8.25
N ILE A 7 -31.55 58.03 -8.55
CA ILE A 7 -32.51 57.06 -8.04
C ILE A 7 -32.29 57.02 -6.52
N ASN A 8 -33.08 57.81 -5.80
CA ASN A 8 -33.26 57.67 -4.37
C ASN A 8 -34.07 56.39 -4.15
N GLU A 9 -33.38 55.24 -4.03
CA GLU A 9 -33.93 54.09 -3.32
C GLU A 9 -34.09 54.51 -1.85
N CYS A 10 -35.26 55.08 -1.57
CA CYS A 10 -35.75 55.29 -0.22
C CYS A 10 -35.80 53.91 0.43
N ASP A 11 -34.81 53.64 1.26
CA ASP A 11 -34.66 52.49 2.13
C ASP A 11 -35.90 52.43 3.04
N GLN A 12 -36.98 51.84 2.54
CA GLN A 12 -38.21 51.59 3.28
C GLN A 12 -37.92 50.47 4.27
N GLN A 13 -37.27 50.83 5.38
CA GLN A 13 -37.17 50.00 6.56
C GLN A 13 -38.59 49.79 7.09
N HIS A 14 -39.23 48.72 6.63
CA HIS A 14 -40.47 48.24 7.21
C HIS A 14 -40.31 48.13 8.73
N PRO A 15 -41.26 48.62 9.54
CA PRO A 15 -41.16 48.53 11.00
C PRO A 15 -40.92 47.09 11.43
N ILE A 16 -39.76 46.83 12.03
CA ILE A 16 -39.39 45.50 12.50
C ILE A 16 -40.32 45.15 13.66
N ASP A 17 -41.12 44.11 13.48
CA ASP A 17 -41.88 43.51 14.56
C ASP A 17 -40.92 42.71 15.45
N TYR A 18 -40.40 43.38 16.48
CA TYR A 18 -39.43 42.81 17.42
C TYR A 18 -39.93 41.54 18.10
N TYR A 19 -41.24 41.43 18.34
CA TYR A 19 -41.81 40.23 18.93
C TYR A 19 -41.71 39.06 17.96
N LYS A 20 -42.13 39.25 16.70
CA LYS A 20 -42.03 38.23 15.66
C LYS A 20 -40.58 37.82 15.36
N GLU A 21 -39.66 38.79 15.32
CA GLU A 21 -38.25 38.51 15.06
C GLU A 21 -37.58 37.76 16.23
N SER A 22 -37.96 38.07 17.48
CA SER A 22 -37.45 37.33 18.65
C SER A 22 -37.84 35.85 18.61
N ILE A 23 -39.07 35.54 18.19
CA ILE A 23 -39.56 34.18 18.02
C ILE A 23 -38.79 33.46 16.91
N ARG A 24 -38.57 34.15 15.78
CA ARG A 24 -37.81 33.61 14.65
C ARG A 24 -36.39 33.23 15.07
N LEU A 25 -35.68 34.13 15.74
CA LEU A 25 -34.31 33.89 16.21
C LEU A 25 -34.23 32.75 17.22
N TYR A 26 -35.21 32.64 18.13
CA TYR A 26 -35.30 31.52 19.06
C TYR A 26 -35.37 30.17 18.33
N TYR A 27 -36.26 30.04 17.35
CA TYR A 27 -36.35 28.81 16.56
C TYR A 27 -35.08 28.53 15.75
N TYR A 28 -34.48 29.56 15.15
CA TYR A 28 -33.20 29.41 14.45
C TYR A 28 -32.11 28.90 15.39
N ASN A 29 -32.00 29.46 16.60
CA ASN A 29 -31.01 29.01 17.57
C ASN A 29 -31.22 27.53 17.94
N ILE A 30 -32.47 27.08 18.13
CA ILE A 30 -32.76 25.66 18.40
C ILE A 30 -32.23 24.78 17.26
N VAL A 31 -32.58 25.11 16.02
CA VAL A 31 -32.17 24.32 14.84
C VAL A 31 -30.66 24.36 14.64
N LEU A 32 -30.03 25.52 14.84
CA LEU A 32 -28.59 25.67 14.76
C LEU A 32 -27.87 24.86 15.84
N HIS A 33 -28.38 24.85 17.07
CA HIS A 33 -27.83 24.03 18.14
C HIS A 33 -27.88 22.53 17.79
N GLN A 34 -29.02 22.05 17.29
CA GLN A 34 -29.16 20.66 16.82
C GLN A 34 -28.17 20.33 15.70
N HIS A 35 -28.00 21.24 14.73
CA HIS A 35 -27.07 21.02 13.63
C HIS A 35 -25.60 21.00 14.09
N VAL A 36 -25.23 21.90 15.00
CA VAL A 36 -23.89 21.93 15.59
C VAL A 36 -23.60 20.65 16.35
N GLU A 37 -24.56 20.13 17.12
CA GLU A 37 -24.43 18.85 17.82
C GLU A 37 -24.22 17.68 16.85
N GLN A 38 -25.03 17.60 15.79
CA GLN A 38 -24.91 16.55 14.78
C GLN A 38 -23.54 16.59 14.09
N VAL A 39 -23.12 17.76 13.59
CA VAL A 39 -21.82 17.90 12.92
C VAL A 39 -20.66 17.62 13.89
N THR A 40 -20.81 17.99 15.16
CA THR A 40 -19.83 17.68 16.20
C THR A 40 -19.71 16.17 16.43
N GLN A 41 -20.84 15.46 16.44
CA GLN A 41 -20.86 14.00 16.55
C GLN A 41 -20.19 13.34 15.35
N GLU A 42 -20.59 13.70 14.13
CA GLU A 42 -20.00 13.18 12.89
C GLU A 42 -18.48 13.41 12.84
N ARG A 43 -18.02 14.61 13.22
CA ARG A 43 -16.59 14.93 13.33
C ARG A 43 -15.88 14.01 14.33
N ASN A 44 -16.48 13.73 15.48
CA ASN A 44 -15.88 12.87 16.51
C ASN A 44 -15.80 11.42 16.03
N GLU A 45 -16.83 10.91 15.35
CA GLU A 45 -16.84 9.56 14.77
C GLU A 45 -15.76 9.41 13.69
N ILE A 46 -15.63 10.40 12.80
CA ILE A 46 -14.57 10.41 11.77
C ILE A 46 -13.20 10.44 12.43
N LYS A 47 -13.01 11.27 13.47
CA LYS A 47 -11.74 11.35 14.22
C LYS A 47 -11.37 10.01 14.86
N GLN A 48 -12.34 9.30 15.44
CA GLN A 48 -12.11 7.98 16.01
C GLN A 48 -11.73 6.94 14.94
N LYS A 49 -12.42 6.95 13.79
CA LYS A 49 -12.07 6.07 12.66
C LYS A 49 -10.65 6.35 12.17
N LEU A 50 -10.26 7.62 12.04
CA LEU A 50 -8.91 8.02 11.63
C LEU A 50 -7.84 7.49 12.59
N LEU A 51 -8.04 7.66 13.90
CA LEU A 51 -7.11 7.13 14.92
C LEU A 51 -6.98 5.60 14.83
N LYS A 52 -8.08 4.89 14.56
CA LYS A 52 -8.06 3.43 14.38
C LYS A 52 -7.28 3.04 13.12
N PHE A 53 -7.47 3.74 12.01
CA PHE A 53 -6.72 3.47 10.78
C PHE A 53 -5.22 3.71 10.95
N GLN A 54 -4.84 4.81 11.60
CA GLN A 54 -3.43 5.12 11.87
C GLN A 54 -2.77 4.02 12.73
N ALA A 55 -3.46 3.54 13.78
CA ALA A 55 -2.93 2.46 14.61
C ALA A 55 -2.75 1.13 13.84
N LEU A 56 -3.61 0.84 12.85
CA LEU A 56 -3.46 -0.33 11.99
C LEU A 56 -2.29 -0.18 11.01
N GLU A 57 -2.12 1.01 10.43
CA GLU A 57 -1.00 1.33 9.54
C GLU A 57 0.35 1.19 10.27
N ASP A 58 0.44 1.71 11.50
CA ASP A 58 1.63 1.56 12.33
C ASP A 58 1.95 0.08 12.60
N GLN A 59 0.94 -0.74 12.92
CA GLN A 59 1.12 -2.19 13.11
C GLN A 59 1.57 -2.91 11.83
N GLU A 60 0.99 -2.58 10.68
CA GLU A 60 1.39 -3.15 9.39
C GLU A 60 2.84 -2.77 9.04
N SER A 61 3.23 -1.53 9.32
CA SER A 61 4.59 -1.04 9.09
C SER A 61 5.64 -1.81 9.92
N GLU A 62 5.33 -2.12 11.18
CA GLU A 62 6.19 -2.89 12.07
C GLU A 62 6.33 -4.35 11.63
N LEU A 63 5.21 -5.01 11.26
CA LEU A 63 5.23 -6.37 10.70
C LEU A 63 6.09 -6.46 9.42
N SER A 64 5.94 -5.48 8.52
CA SER A 64 6.75 -5.36 7.30
C SER A 64 8.24 -5.19 7.61
N MET A 65 8.60 -4.46 8.67
CA MET A 65 9.99 -4.34 9.11
C MET A 65 10.51 -5.64 9.72
N GLU A 66 9.73 -6.36 10.51
CA GLU A 66 10.11 -7.67 11.06
C GLU A 66 10.38 -8.71 9.97
N ASP A 67 9.55 -8.76 8.92
CA ASP A 67 9.76 -9.65 7.78
C ASP A 67 11.04 -9.32 6.99
N LYS A 68 11.41 -8.04 6.93
CA LYS A 68 12.71 -7.63 6.36
C LYS A 68 13.87 -8.07 7.26
N ARG A 69 13.73 -7.97 8.58
CA ARG A 69 14.74 -8.42 9.56
C ARG A 69 14.95 -9.94 9.52
N LYS A 70 13.91 -10.73 9.25
CA LYS A 70 14.01 -12.20 9.09
C LYS A 70 14.79 -12.66 7.85
N ARG A 71 14.92 -11.82 6.81
CA ARG A 71 15.79 -12.11 5.66
C ARG A 71 17.26 -11.82 6.00
N ASN A 72 17.83 -12.63 6.89
CA ASN A 72 19.28 -12.59 7.11
C ASN A 72 19.98 -13.20 5.87
N ARG A 73 20.55 -12.33 5.04
CA ARG A 73 21.33 -12.74 3.88
C ARG A 73 22.72 -13.17 4.34
N ARG A 74 23.02 -14.47 4.20
CA ARG A 74 24.37 -15.01 4.42
C ARG A 74 25.41 -14.29 3.56
N SER A 75 26.60 -14.11 4.10
CA SER A 75 27.71 -13.47 3.37
C SER A 75 28.20 -14.37 2.23
N ALA A 76 28.85 -13.80 1.21
CA ALA A 76 29.34 -14.56 0.06
C ALA A 76 30.40 -15.62 0.41
N ILE A 77 31.01 -15.51 1.60
CA ILE A 77 32.02 -16.41 2.15
C ILE A 77 31.35 -17.63 2.81
N GLU A 78 30.19 -17.42 3.45
CA GLU A 78 29.43 -18.47 4.15
C GLU A 78 28.69 -19.44 3.22
N ILE A 79 28.58 -19.11 1.93
CA ILE A 79 27.87 -19.94 0.96
C ILE A 79 28.84 -20.99 0.38
N PRO A 80 28.73 -22.28 0.73
CA PRO A 80 29.60 -23.32 0.20
C PRO A 80 29.39 -23.47 -1.30
N ARG A 81 30.47 -23.40 -2.09
CA ARG A 81 30.40 -23.44 -3.55
C ARG A 81 30.59 -24.86 -4.09
N SER A 82 29.70 -25.78 -3.69
CA SER A 82 29.76 -27.19 -4.06
C SER A 82 29.34 -27.49 -5.52
N HIS A 83 28.67 -26.54 -6.20
CA HIS A 83 28.16 -26.75 -7.56
C HIS A 83 29.13 -26.23 -8.61
N VAL A 84 29.96 -27.12 -9.16
CA VAL A 84 31.04 -26.77 -10.09
C VAL A 84 30.61 -26.95 -11.55
N CYS A 85 31.00 -26.02 -12.43
CA CYS A 85 30.82 -26.17 -13.87
C CYS A 85 31.70 -27.30 -14.42
N GLN A 86 31.11 -28.18 -15.24
CA GLN A 86 31.79 -29.35 -15.79
C GLN A 86 32.39 -29.11 -17.18
N ILE A 87 32.23 -27.91 -17.74
CA ILE A 87 32.74 -27.61 -19.08
C ILE A 87 34.25 -27.43 -19.03
N LYS A 88 34.94 -28.12 -19.94
CA LYS A 88 36.39 -27.99 -20.13
C LYS A 88 36.75 -26.51 -20.28
N ASN A 89 37.72 -26.04 -19.50
CA ASN A 89 38.17 -24.64 -19.41
C ASN A 89 37.24 -23.67 -18.65
N CYS A 90 36.20 -24.16 -17.95
CA CYS A 90 35.40 -23.35 -17.03
C CYS A 90 35.56 -23.81 -15.58
N ASN A 91 36.33 -23.06 -14.78
CA ASN A 91 36.63 -23.40 -13.37
C ASN A 91 35.70 -22.68 -12.37
N LYS A 92 34.46 -22.37 -12.76
CA LYS A 92 33.52 -21.62 -11.91
C LYS A 92 32.72 -22.54 -11.00
N SER A 93 32.58 -22.15 -9.73
CA SER A 93 31.84 -22.86 -8.70
C SER A 93 30.74 -21.96 -8.10
N TYR A 94 29.59 -22.54 -7.79
CA TYR A 94 28.38 -21.84 -7.37
C TYR A 94 27.80 -22.43 -6.08
N GLY A 95 27.07 -21.58 -5.34
CA GLY A 95 26.50 -21.93 -4.04
C GLY A 95 25.17 -22.70 -4.07
N SER A 96 24.61 -22.89 -5.26
CA SER A 96 23.33 -23.55 -5.47
C SER A 96 23.26 -24.08 -6.90
N GLU A 97 22.48 -25.13 -7.13
CA GLU A 97 22.22 -25.65 -8.47
C GLU A 97 21.60 -24.60 -9.43
N GLY A 98 20.65 -23.78 -8.96
CA GLY A 98 20.00 -22.77 -9.81
C GLY A 98 20.97 -21.73 -10.40
N SER A 99 21.92 -21.25 -9.60
CA SER A 99 22.96 -20.32 -10.09
C SER A 99 23.97 -21.00 -11.02
N LEU A 100 24.29 -22.29 -10.81
CA LEU A 100 25.06 -23.07 -11.78
C LEU A 100 24.30 -23.21 -13.10
N MET A 101 23.01 -23.55 -13.06
CA MET A 101 22.15 -23.69 -14.25
C MET A 101 22.07 -22.38 -15.03
N GLN A 102 21.88 -21.25 -14.33
CA GLN A 102 21.90 -19.93 -14.94
C GLN A 102 23.25 -19.63 -15.59
N HIS A 103 24.35 -19.97 -14.93
CA HIS A 103 25.69 -19.86 -15.51
C HIS A 103 25.83 -20.69 -16.79
N MET A 104 25.37 -21.95 -16.78
CA MET A 104 25.40 -22.83 -17.94
C MET A 104 24.59 -22.25 -19.11
N LYS A 105 23.40 -21.69 -18.84
CA LYS A 105 22.57 -21.03 -19.86
C LYS A 105 23.24 -19.81 -20.47
N ILE A 106 23.80 -18.92 -19.63
CA ILE A 106 24.32 -17.61 -20.07
C ILE A 106 25.72 -17.71 -20.65
N LYS A 107 26.61 -18.49 -20.03
CA LYS A 107 28.03 -18.57 -20.41
C LYS A 107 28.34 -19.69 -21.39
N HIS A 108 27.49 -20.71 -21.43
CA HIS A 108 27.73 -21.88 -22.25
C HIS A 108 26.57 -22.17 -23.22
N GLY A 109 25.49 -21.38 -23.19
CA GLY A 109 24.35 -21.56 -24.08
C GLY A 109 23.57 -22.85 -23.82
N ILE A 110 23.80 -23.54 -22.70
CA ILE A 110 23.18 -24.82 -22.41
C ILE A 110 21.82 -24.57 -21.78
N THR A 111 20.77 -24.75 -22.56
CA THR A 111 19.39 -24.87 -22.09
C THR A 111 19.10 -26.34 -21.82
N GLN A 112 19.12 -26.78 -20.56
CA GLN A 112 18.69 -28.13 -20.22
C GLN A 112 17.17 -28.23 -20.37
N HIS A 113 16.74 -28.75 -21.52
CA HIS A 113 15.42 -29.31 -21.73
C HIS A 113 15.53 -30.79 -22.17
N LEU A 114 16.53 -31.49 -21.62
CA LEU A 114 16.82 -32.89 -21.93
C LEU A 114 16.71 -33.74 -20.66
N ASP A 115 15.72 -34.63 -20.70
CA ASP A 115 15.71 -35.99 -20.16
C ASP A 115 15.40 -36.23 -18.68
N LYS A 116 14.10 -36.16 -18.35
CA LYS A 116 13.49 -36.98 -17.27
C LYS A 116 12.85 -38.29 -17.78
N ILE A 117 13.18 -38.77 -18.98
CA ILE A 117 12.59 -40.00 -19.57
C ILE A 117 13.63 -41.15 -19.76
N GLY A 118 14.90 -40.97 -19.39
CA GLY A 118 15.97 -41.91 -19.75
C GLY A 118 16.68 -42.68 -18.62
N GLN A 119 16.21 -42.66 -17.36
CA GLN A 119 16.90 -43.35 -16.24
C GLN A 119 16.00 -44.30 -15.43
N ILE A 120 15.14 -45.07 -16.10
CA ILE A 120 14.49 -46.26 -15.51
C ILE A 120 14.62 -47.47 -16.47
N SER A 121 15.82 -47.74 -17.01
CA SER A 121 16.03 -48.94 -17.84
C SER A 121 17.15 -49.88 -17.38
N ASP A 122 18.04 -49.48 -16.46
CA ASP A 122 19.25 -50.28 -16.16
C ASP A 122 19.22 -50.98 -14.78
N GLN A 123 18.04 -51.19 -14.19
CA GLN A 123 17.88 -51.97 -12.94
C GLN A 123 17.18 -53.33 -13.09
N PHE A 124 16.93 -53.83 -14.30
CA PHE A 124 16.26 -55.14 -14.50
C PHE A 124 16.95 -56.10 -15.49
N LYS A 125 18.29 -56.16 -15.51
CA LYS A 125 19.03 -57.23 -16.21
C LYS A 125 20.15 -57.85 -15.37
N SER A 126 19.81 -58.20 -14.14
CA SER A 126 20.59 -59.13 -13.32
C SER A 126 19.66 -59.77 -12.30
N ASN A 127 18.83 -60.69 -12.77
CA ASN A 127 18.32 -61.85 -12.03
C ASN A 127 17.70 -62.83 -13.04
N GLU A 128 18.34 -64.00 -13.13
CA GLU A 128 18.00 -65.23 -13.87
C GLU A 128 18.07 -65.22 -15.41
#